data_AF-A0A2E1L4B1-F1
#
_entry.id   AF-A0A2E1L4B1-F1
#
_cell.length_a   1.000
_cell.length_b   1.000
_cell.length_c   1.000
_cell.angle_alpha   90.00
_cell.angle_beta   90.00
_cell.angle_gamma   90.00
#
_symmetry.space_group_name_H-M   'P 1'
#
loop_
_entity.id
_entity.type
_entity.pdbx_description
1 polymer ?
#
loop_
_entity_poly.entity_id
_entity_poly.type
_entity_poly.pdbx_seq_one_letter_code
_entity_poly.pdbx_strand_id
1 'polypeptide(L)'
;MSKKKKGLLILITLISSFYLLDLGYLVKAVKVGYLKGHTTAYLSDYVHFDNDIIETGVHQPWLISDKYNSKVESKNLININKLKETTSYLIIQNDSIVFEKYYLGYNQDSISNSFSMAKSFVSAMLGKAMSDGYIKGLDQPVSDFFKEFSQGKAAKLTVGDLSTMSSGLNYVEKYY
;
A
#
# COMPACT_ATOMS: atom_id res chain seq x y z
N MET A 1 -30.80 -32.56 20.64
CA MET A 1 -29.87 -31.41 20.64
C MET A 1 -30.65 -30.10 20.67
N SER A 2 -30.37 -29.17 21.60
CA SER A 2 -31.14 -27.91 21.73
C SER A 2 -30.96 -27.01 20.50
N LYS A 3 -31.94 -26.12 20.23
CA LYS A 3 -31.88 -25.17 19.09
C LYS A 3 -30.57 -24.37 19.08
N LYS A 4 -30.08 -23.96 20.24
CA LYS A 4 -28.79 -23.25 20.39
C LYS A 4 -27.59 -24.10 19.96
N LYS A 5 -27.56 -25.39 20.36
CA LYS A 5 -26.49 -26.32 19.97
C LYS A 5 -26.50 -26.62 18.46
N LYS A 6 -27.69 -26.70 17.84
CA LYS A 6 -27.82 -26.84 16.37
C LYS A 6 -27.30 -25.62 15.62
N GLY A 7 -27.64 -24.41 16.08
CA GLY A 7 -27.15 -23.17 15.47
C GLY A 7 -25.63 -23.03 15.54
N LEU A 8 -25.03 -23.37 16.69
CA LEU A 8 -23.58 -23.33 16.86
C LEU A 8 -22.85 -24.32 15.92
N LEU A 9 -23.38 -25.54 15.79
CA LEU A 9 -22.81 -26.54 14.89
C LEU A 9 -22.81 -26.05 13.43
N ILE A 10 -23.93 -25.47 12.97
CA ILE A 10 -24.05 -24.93 11.61
C ILE A 10 -23.01 -23.83 11.36
N LEU A 11 -22.83 -22.91 12.33
CA LEU A 11 -21.85 -21.84 12.22
C LEU A 11 -20.41 -22.36 12.12
N ILE A 12 -20.06 -23.36 12.94
CA ILE A 12 -18.74 -23.99 12.91
C ILE A 12 -18.49 -24.69 11.57
N THR A 13 -19.48 -25.45 11.08
CA THR A 13 -19.38 -26.12 9.78
C THR A 13 -19.21 -25.11 8.64
N LEU A 14 -19.95 -24.00 8.67
CA LEU A 14 -19.84 -22.93 7.68
C LEU A 14 -18.44 -22.29 7.68
N ILE A 15 -17.94 -21.89 8.85
CA ILE A 15 -16.60 -21.30 8.97
C ILE A 15 -15.53 -22.30 8.52
N SER A 16 -15.65 -23.57 8.91
CA SER A 16 -14.72 -24.62 8.51
C SER A 16 -14.73 -24.86 7.00
N SER A 17 -15.91 -24.80 6.37
CA SER A 17 -16.03 -24.95 4.91
C SER A 17 -15.31 -23.83 4.15
N PHE A 18 -15.27 -22.60 4.68
CA PHE A 18 -14.50 -21.53 4.05
C PHE A 18 -13.01 -21.84 4.03
N TYR A 19 -12.44 -22.42 5.08
CA TYR A 19 -11.03 -22.81 5.07
C TYR A 19 -10.76 -24.02 4.18
N LEU A 20 -11.67 -25.00 4.13
CA LEU A 20 -11.53 -26.19 3.26
C LEU A 20 -11.62 -25.86 1.76
N LEU A 21 -12.33 -24.79 1.40
CA LEU A 21 -12.49 -24.33 0.02
C LEU A 21 -11.50 -23.22 -0.37
N ASP A 22 -10.49 -22.95 0.47
CA ASP A 22 -9.51 -21.86 0.28
C ASP A 22 -10.15 -20.45 0.20
N LEU A 23 -11.32 -20.30 0.83
CA LEU A 23 -12.07 -19.05 0.98
C LEU A 23 -11.82 -18.38 2.34
N GLY A 24 -10.75 -18.75 3.05
CA GLY A 24 -10.40 -18.22 4.36
C GLY A 24 -10.23 -16.69 4.38
N TYR A 25 -9.89 -16.09 3.23
CA TYR A 25 -9.79 -14.64 3.07
C TYR A 25 -11.11 -13.90 3.33
N LEU A 26 -12.28 -14.52 3.09
CA LEU A 26 -13.59 -13.94 3.41
C LEU A 26 -13.80 -13.81 4.93
N VAL A 27 -13.39 -14.83 5.68
CA VAL A 27 -13.44 -14.82 7.15
C VAL A 27 -12.50 -13.74 7.70
N LYS A 28 -11.29 -13.61 7.11
CA LYS A 28 -10.35 -12.54 7.44
C LYS A 28 -10.96 -11.16 7.16
N ALA A 29 -11.57 -10.95 6.00
CA ALA A 29 -12.20 -9.68 5.62
C ALA A 29 -13.32 -9.25 6.59
N VAL A 30 -14.18 -10.18 7.02
CA VAL A 30 -15.22 -9.88 8.02
C VAL A 30 -14.62 -9.51 9.37
N LYS A 31 -13.65 -10.29 9.85
CA LYS A 31 -13.01 -10.09 11.16
C LYS A 31 -12.20 -8.79 11.24
N VAL A 32 -11.47 -8.48 10.17
CA VAL A 32 -10.49 -7.38 10.12
C VAL A 32 -11.14 -6.08 9.64
N GLY A 33 -12.00 -6.14 8.64
CA GLY A 33 -12.70 -4.96 8.11
C GLY A 33 -14.01 -4.71 8.85
N TYR A 34 -15.06 -5.45 8.49
CA TYR A 34 -16.44 -5.11 8.84
C TYR A 34 -16.71 -5.08 10.34
N LEU A 35 -16.21 -6.05 11.12
CA LEU A 35 -16.40 -6.06 12.57
C LEU A 35 -15.63 -4.95 13.29
N LYS A 36 -14.67 -4.31 12.62
CA LYS A 36 -13.94 -3.14 13.13
C LYS A 36 -14.46 -1.81 12.57
N GLY A 37 -15.57 -1.84 11.82
CA GLY A 37 -16.18 -0.64 11.25
C GLY A 37 -15.53 -0.15 9.95
N HIS A 38 -14.65 -0.95 9.34
CA HIS A 38 -14.01 -0.62 8.07
C HIS A 38 -14.67 -1.37 6.92
N THR A 39 -14.97 -0.67 5.84
CA THR A 39 -15.54 -1.25 4.60
C THR A 39 -14.48 -1.45 3.52
N THR A 40 -13.29 -0.89 3.70
CA THR A 40 -12.15 -0.95 2.79
C THR A 40 -10.83 -0.88 3.57
N ALA A 41 -9.70 -0.91 2.87
CA ALA A 41 -8.35 -0.79 3.43
C ALA A 41 -8.17 0.50 4.25
N TYR A 42 -7.33 0.44 5.28
CA TYR A 42 -7.14 1.55 6.23
C TYR A 42 -5.68 1.61 6.73
N LEU A 43 -5.29 2.74 7.32
CA LEU A 43 -3.87 3.07 7.56
C LEU A 43 -3.08 2.05 8.40
N SER A 44 -3.74 1.27 9.25
CA SER A 44 -3.11 0.29 10.14
C SER A 44 -3.54 -1.15 9.87
N ASP A 45 -4.13 -1.41 8.70
CA ASP A 45 -4.62 -2.75 8.35
C ASP A 45 -3.50 -3.79 8.22
N TYR A 46 -2.27 -3.34 7.93
CA TYR A 46 -1.05 -4.15 7.84
C TYR A 46 -0.85 -5.08 9.06
N VAL A 47 -1.28 -4.69 10.26
CA VAL A 47 -1.16 -5.52 11.48
C VAL A 47 -2.00 -6.81 11.45
N HIS A 48 -2.81 -7.01 10.41
CA HIS A 48 -3.68 -8.16 10.22
C HIS A 48 -3.37 -8.99 8.97
N PHE A 49 -2.43 -8.51 8.15
CA PHE A 49 -1.96 -9.18 6.95
C PHE A 49 -0.53 -9.66 7.14
N ASP A 50 -0.11 -10.54 6.25
CA ASP A 50 1.28 -11.00 6.23
C ASP A 50 2.14 -9.85 5.70
N ASN A 51 3.28 -9.60 6.35
CA ASN A 51 4.20 -8.53 5.99
C ASN A 51 5.60 -9.11 5.82
N ASP A 52 6.32 -8.63 4.81
CA ASP A 52 7.76 -8.80 4.70
C ASP A 52 8.46 -7.53 5.21
N ILE A 53 9.56 -7.73 5.94
CA ILE A 53 10.38 -6.63 6.44
C ILE A 53 11.41 -6.28 5.37
N ILE A 54 11.41 -5.00 4.95
CA ILE A 54 12.49 -4.45 4.15
C ILE A 54 13.58 -4.01 5.11
N GLU A 55 14.62 -4.84 5.23
CA GLU A 55 15.78 -4.54 6.07
C GLU A 55 16.42 -3.22 5.61
N THR A 56 16.66 -2.33 6.57
CA THR A 56 17.33 -1.06 6.31
C THR A 56 18.81 -1.17 6.66
N GLY A 57 19.68 -0.65 5.79
CA GLY A 57 21.10 -0.52 6.09
C GLY A 57 21.39 0.66 7.01
N VAL A 58 22.65 1.09 7.05
CA VAL A 58 23.01 2.38 7.66
C VAL A 58 22.37 3.49 6.84
N HIS A 59 21.34 4.14 7.40
CA HIS A 59 20.68 5.26 6.76
C HIS A 59 21.30 6.59 7.19
N GLN A 60 21.28 7.56 6.29
CA GLN A 60 21.60 8.95 6.62
C GLN A 60 20.32 9.61 7.16
N PRO A 61 20.31 10.11 8.40
CA PRO A 61 19.17 10.86 8.90
C PRO A 61 18.97 12.14 8.08
N TRP A 62 17.72 12.56 7.93
CA TRP A 62 17.42 13.82 7.24
C TRP A 62 18.02 14.99 8.03
N LEU A 63 18.59 15.97 7.34
CA LEU A 63 19.07 17.18 8.01
C LEU A 63 17.90 17.96 8.61
N ILE A 64 18.12 18.59 9.76
CA ILE A 64 17.11 19.44 10.39
C ILE A 64 17.54 20.90 10.18
N SER A 65 16.63 21.71 9.68
CA SER A 65 16.91 23.13 9.44
C SER A 65 17.04 23.90 10.75
N ASP A 66 17.88 24.92 10.79
CA ASP A 66 17.94 25.89 11.90
C ASP A 66 16.58 26.57 12.17
N LYS A 67 15.67 26.54 11.19
CA LYS A 67 14.30 27.08 11.27
C LYS A 67 13.24 26.00 11.50
N TYR A 68 13.64 24.80 11.91
CA TYR A 68 12.74 23.67 12.14
C TYR A 68 11.56 24.05 13.05
N ASN A 69 10.34 23.86 12.55
CA ASN A 69 9.08 24.16 13.24
C ASN A 69 8.97 25.60 13.78
N SER A 70 9.80 26.54 13.30
CA SER A 70 9.77 27.94 13.73
C SER A 70 8.58 28.72 13.18
N LYS A 71 8.00 28.27 12.05
CA LYS A 71 6.83 28.89 11.44
C LYS A 71 5.55 28.32 12.02
N VAL A 72 4.64 29.21 12.41
CA VAL A 72 3.29 28.84 12.83
C VAL A 72 2.45 28.49 11.60
N GLU A 73 1.74 27.36 11.67
CA GLU A 73 0.80 26.95 10.63
C GLU A 73 -0.30 28.00 10.44
N SER A 74 -0.69 28.23 9.18
CA SER A 74 -1.87 29.06 8.91
C SER A 74 -3.14 28.38 9.43
N LYS A 75 -4.15 29.16 9.80
CA LYS A 75 -5.47 28.64 10.19
C LYS A 75 -6.06 27.70 9.12
N ASN A 76 -5.83 28.01 7.84
CA ASN A 76 -6.29 27.19 6.72
C ASN A 76 -5.61 25.81 6.72
N LEU A 77 -4.29 25.75 6.94
CA LEU A 77 -3.55 24.49 7.01
C LEU A 77 -4.01 23.63 8.19
N ILE A 78 -4.20 24.23 9.37
CA ILE A 78 -4.72 23.53 10.54
C ILE A 78 -6.12 22.94 10.24
N ASN A 79 -7.00 23.75 9.62
CA ASN A 79 -8.36 23.33 9.32
C ASN A 79 -8.40 22.22 8.26
N ILE A 80 -7.60 22.30 7.19
CA ILE A 80 -7.59 21.26 6.17
C ILE A 80 -7.02 19.95 6.69
N ASN A 81 -5.94 19.98 7.48
CA ASN A 81 -5.35 18.78 8.05
C ASN A 81 -6.31 18.10 9.03
N LYS A 82 -7.06 18.89 9.83
CA LYS A 82 -8.14 18.36 10.69
C LYS A 82 -9.29 17.77 9.87
N LEU A 83 -9.76 18.49 8.84
CA LEU A 83 -10.88 18.05 7.99
C LEU A 83 -10.55 16.77 7.19
N LYS A 84 -9.30 16.64 6.76
CA LYS A 84 -8.81 15.50 5.97
C LYS A 84 -8.26 14.37 6.83
N GLU A 85 -8.38 14.47 8.15
CA GLU A 85 -7.88 13.45 9.10
C GLU A 85 -6.40 13.11 8.84
N THR A 86 -5.61 14.13 8.49
CA THR A 86 -4.18 13.97 8.20
C THR A 86 -3.47 13.44 9.43
N THR A 87 -2.66 12.38 9.28
CA THR A 87 -1.89 11.77 10.36
C THR A 87 -0.49 12.37 10.48
N SER A 88 0.14 12.71 9.37
CA SER A 88 1.50 13.26 9.30
C SER A 88 1.61 14.30 8.19
N TYR A 89 2.27 15.41 8.46
CA TYR A 89 2.56 16.45 7.47
C TYR A 89 3.99 16.94 7.62
N LEU A 90 4.77 16.89 6.54
CA LEU A 90 6.20 17.16 6.52
C LEU A 90 6.54 18.08 5.34
N ILE A 91 7.39 19.08 5.58
CA ILE A 91 7.96 19.95 4.55
C ILE A 91 9.48 19.85 4.65
N ILE A 92 10.07 19.49 3.51
CA ILE A 92 11.51 19.48 3.31
C ILE A 92 11.86 20.60 2.33
N GLN A 93 12.90 21.37 2.64
CA GLN A 93 13.42 22.42 1.78
C GLN A 93 14.94 22.36 1.75
N ASN A 94 15.51 22.44 0.54
CA ASN A 94 16.96 22.51 0.26
C ASN A 94 17.83 21.36 0.73
N ASP A 95 17.28 20.30 1.37
CA ASP A 95 17.95 19.12 1.96
C ASP A 95 17.54 18.90 3.43
N SER A 96 16.80 19.83 4.02
CA SER A 96 16.52 19.84 5.45
C SER A 96 15.02 19.85 5.74
N ILE A 97 14.61 19.16 6.81
CA ILE A 97 13.26 19.27 7.35
C ILE A 97 13.12 20.67 7.94
N VAL A 98 12.17 21.43 7.42
CA VAL A 98 11.84 22.78 7.91
C VAL A 98 10.58 22.81 8.76
N PHE A 99 9.69 21.85 8.54
CA PHE A 99 8.46 21.72 9.30
C PHE A 99 7.98 20.27 9.31
N GLU A 100 7.57 19.77 10.46
CA GLU A 100 6.80 18.54 10.54
C GLU A 100 5.81 18.57 11.70
N LYS A 101 4.67 17.92 11.50
CA LYS A 101 3.65 17.75 12.51
C LYS A 101 2.92 16.45 12.33
N TYR A 102 2.69 15.78 13.46
CA TYR A 102 1.96 14.53 13.54
C TYR A 102 0.66 14.76 14.32
N TYR A 103 -0.38 14.02 13.94
CA TYR A 103 -1.73 14.15 14.47
C TYR A 103 -2.29 12.76 14.77
N LEU A 104 -3.46 12.71 15.43
CA LEU A 104 -4.20 11.46 15.68
C LEU A 104 -3.37 10.39 16.41
N GLY A 105 -2.40 10.81 17.23
CA GLY A 105 -1.52 9.90 17.98
C GLY A 105 -0.35 9.32 17.18
N TYR A 106 -0.18 9.71 15.91
CA TYR A 106 1.00 9.37 15.11
C TYR A 106 2.23 10.16 15.58
N ASN A 107 3.40 9.63 15.24
CA ASN A 107 4.70 10.23 15.46
C ASN A 107 5.66 9.83 14.31
N GLN A 108 6.91 10.26 14.38
CA GLN A 108 7.95 9.97 13.38
C GLN A 108 8.20 8.47 13.13
N ASP A 109 7.94 7.63 14.13
CA ASP A 109 8.19 6.18 14.10
C ASP A 109 6.94 5.37 13.73
N SER A 110 5.82 6.06 13.46
CA SER A 110 4.54 5.41 13.16
C SER A 110 4.51 4.87 11.72
N ILE A 111 4.19 3.59 11.58
CA ILE A 111 4.01 2.93 10.29
C ILE A 111 2.57 3.11 9.80
N SER A 112 2.41 3.43 8.52
CA SER A 112 1.12 3.61 7.86
C SER A 112 1.11 2.97 6.47
N ASN A 113 -0.04 2.43 6.09
CA ASN A 113 -0.25 1.93 4.72
C ASN A 113 -0.11 3.10 3.72
N SER A 114 0.87 2.97 2.81
CA SER A 114 1.20 4.01 1.84
C SER A 114 0.29 4.00 0.59
N PHE A 115 -0.56 2.98 0.46
CA PHE A 115 -1.39 2.74 -0.72
C PHE A 115 -0.56 2.83 -2.01
N SER A 116 -1.03 3.61 -2.99
CA SER A 116 -0.38 3.71 -4.31
C SER A 116 0.95 4.46 -4.29
N MET A 117 1.39 5.09 -3.19
CA MET A 117 2.73 5.68 -3.14
C MET A 117 3.83 4.62 -3.32
N ALA A 118 3.58 3.37 -2.92
CA ALA A 118 4.49 2.25 -3.15
C ALA A 118 4.89 2.07 -4.63
N LYS A 119 3.99 2.42 -5.57
CA LYS A 119 4.24 2.26 -7.02
C LYS A 119 5.40 3.11 -7.53
N SER A 120 5.64 4.27 -6.91
CA SER A 120 6.79 5.12 -7.24
C SER A 120 8.13 4.42 -6.92
N PHE A 121 8.19 3.70 -5.79
CA PHE A 121 9.37 2.90 -5.45
C PHE A 121 9.56 1.73 -6.42
N VAL A 122 8.48 1.06 -6.81
CA VAL A 122 8.54 -0.01 -7.83
C VAL A 122 9.08 0.52 -9.16
N SER A 123 8.63 1.70 -9.61
CA SER A 123 9.14 2.33 -10.84
C SER A 123 10.62 2.76 -10.70
N ALA A 124 11.03 3.29 -9.53
CA ALA A 124 12.43 3.58 -9.26
C ALA A 124 13.31 2.32 -9.30
N MET A 125 12.82 1.20 -8.74
CA MET A 125 13.51 -0.09 -8.79
C MET A 125 13.62 -0.63 -10.22
N LEU A 126 12.62 -0.42 -11.08
CA LEU A 126 12.73 -0.72 -12.51
C LEU A 126 13.88 0.08 -13.15
N GLY A 127 14.00 1.38 -12.86
CA GLY A 127 15.12 2.20 -13.31
C GLY A 127 16.49 1.67 -12.83
N LYS A 128 16.58 1.23 -11.57
CA LYS A 128 17.80 0.61 -11.04
C LYS A 128 18.12 -0.74 -11.71
N ALA A 129 17.12 -1.59 -11.92
CA ALA A 129 17.28 -2.87 -12.60
C ALA A 129 17.75 -2.68 -14.06
N MET A 130 17.32 -1.60 -14.72
CA MET A 130 17.85 -1.20 -16.02
C MET A 130 19.31 -0.74 -15.94
N SER A 131 19.64 0.11 -14.96
CA SER A 131 21.01 0.56 -14.71
C SER A 131 21.98 -0.59 -14.46
N ASP A 132 21.51 -1.66 -13.81
CA ASP A 132 22.32 -2.84 -13.49
C ASP A 132 22.35 -3.88 -14.63
N GLY A 133 21.63 -3.64 -15.73
CA GLY A 133 21.60 -4.52 -16.89
C GLY A 133 20.69 -5.75 -16.76
N TYR A 134 19.90 -5.86 -15.68
CA TYR A 134 18.88 -6.91 -15.54
C TYR A 134 17.70 -6.71 -16.51
N ILE A 135 17.39 -5.45 -16.82
CA ILE A 135 16.37 -5.06 -17.79
C ILE A 135 17.04 -4.22 -18.88
N LYS A 136 16.85 -4.60 -20.14
CA LYS A 136 17.54 -4.00 -21.29
C LYS A 136 17.05 -2.58 -21.62
N GLY A 137 15.81 -2.27 -21.26
CA GLY A 137 15.16 -1.00 -21.61
C GLY A 137 13.66 -1.05 -21.36
N LEU A 138 13.00 0.11 -21.50
CA LEU A 138 11.54 0.22 -21.36
C LEU A 138 10.80 -0.59 -22.42
N ASP A 139 11.37 -0.70 -23.63
CA ASP A 139 10.78 -1.46 -24.74
C ASP A 139 10.97 -2.99 -24.60
N GLN A 140 11.63 -3.45 -23.53
CA GLN A 140 11.81 -4.89 -23.33
C GLN A 140 10.43 -5.56 -23.12
N PRO A 141 10.10 -6.60 -23.91
CA PRO A 141 8.83 -7.30 -23.77
C PRO A 141 8.71 -7.99 -22.40
N VAL A 142 7.52 -7.94 -21.80
CA VAL A 142 7.23 -8.68 -20.56
C VAL A 142 7.39 -10.20 -20.76
N SER A 143 7.17 -10.67 -21.99
CA SER A 143 7.33 -12.09 -22.39
C SER A 143 8.76 -12.62 -22.34
N ASP A 144 9.76 -11.74 -22.22
CA ASP A 144 11.14 -12.16 -21.91
C ASP A 144 11.24 -12.75 -20.50
N PHE A 145 10.41 -12.27 -19.55
CA PHE A 145 10.41 -12.68 -18.14
C PHE A 145 9.30 -13.70 -17.84
N PHE A 146 8.11 -13.53 -18.42
CA PHE A 146 6.92 -14.32 -18.13
C PHE A 146 6.31 -14.87 -19.41
N LYS A 147 6.45 -16.18 -19.66
CA LYS A 147 6.09 -16.80 -20.94
C LYS A 147 4.59 -16.77 -21.24
N GLU A 148 3.76 -16.62 -20.21
CA GLU A 148 2.31 -16.43 -20.28
C GLU A 148 1.92 -15.22 -21.13
N PHE A 149 2.80 -14.20 -21.22
CA PHE A 149 2.58 -13.01 -22.02
C PHE A 149 3.05 -13.15 -23.47
N SER A 150 3.49 -14.33 -23.92
CA SER A 150 4.06 -14.50 -25.27
C SER A 150 3.03 -14.55 -26.41
N GLN A 151 1.73 -14.53 -26.10
CA GLN A 151 0.67 -14.73 -27.09
C GLN A 151 -0.36 -13.59 -27.10
N GLY A 152 -1.07 -13.47 -28.22
CA GLY A 152 -2.16 -12.51 -28.40
C GLY A 152 -1.70 -11.05 -28.28
N LYS A 153 -2.58 -10.18 -27.77
CA LYS A 153 -2.29 -8.74 -27.58
C LYS A 153 -1.19 -8.51 -26.53
N ALA A 154 -1.08 -9.40 -25.54
CA ALA A 154 -0.09 -9.33 -24.47
C ALA A 154 1.36 -9.50 -24.96
N ALA A 155 1.58 -10.15 -26.11
CA ALA A 155 2.90 -10.35 -26.70
C ALA A 155 3.65 -9.04 -27.03
N LYS A 156 2.92 -7.93 -27.14
CA LYS A 156 3.47 -6.58 -27.40
C LYS A 156 3.64 -5.75 -26.12
N LEU A 157 3.22 -6.27 -24.96
CA LEU A 157 3.31 -5.55 -23.70
C LEU A 157 4.77 -5.40 -23.29
N THR A 158 5.18 -4.16 -23.07
CA THR A 158 6.53 -3.84 -22.61
C THR A 158 6.57 -3.55 -21.11
N VAL A 159 7.75 -3.60 -20.50
CA VAL A 159 7.92 -3.16 -19.10
C VAL A 159 7.66 -1.67 -18.94
N GLY A 160 7.90 -0.86 -19.98
CA GLY A 160 7.56 0.55 -20.04
C GLY A 160 6.06 0.77 -19.92
N ASP A 161 5.26 0.03 -20.70
CA ASP A 161 3.80 0.14 -20.65
C ASP A 161 3.22 -0.13 -19.26
N LEU A 162 3.82 -1.08 -18.52
CA LEU A 162 3.43 -1.35 -17.14
C LEU A 162 3.78 -0.17 -16.23
N SER A 163 4.98 0.40 -16.35
CA SER A 163 5.42 1.52 -15.51
C SER A 163 4.67 2.82 -15.80
N THR A 164 4.14 3.00 -17.02
CA THR A 164 3.40 4.19 -17.44
C THR A 164 1.87 4.02 -17.37
N MET A 165 1.39 2.90 -16.81
CA MET A 165 -0.05 2.59 -16.72
C MET A 165 -0.76 2.52 -18.09
N SER A 166 -0.05 2.08 -19.14
CA SER A 166 -0.53 2.03 -20.52
C SER A 166 -0.61 0.61 -21.10
N SER A 167 -0.77 -0.40 -20.23
CA SER A 167 -0.81 -1.81 -20.61
C SER A 167 -1.99 -2.24 -21.50
N GLY A 168 -3.04 -1.42 -21.59
CA GLY A 168 -4.25 -1.72 -22.36
C GLY A 168 -5.11 -2.83 -21.74
N LEU A 169 -4.91 -3.15 -20.46
CA LEU A 169 -5.73 -4.12 -19.73
C LEU A 169 -7.17 -3.62 -19.58
N ASN A 170 -8.13 -4.49 -19.86
CA ASN A 170 -9.54 -4.22 -19.61
C ASN A 170 -9.87 -4.52 -18.14
N TYR A 171 -9.46 -3.61 -17.25
CA TYR A 171 -9.68 -3.72 -15.81
C TYR A 171 -10.42 -2.49 -15.30
N VAL A 172 -11.45 -2.70 -14.48
CA VAL A 172 -12.21 -1.62 -13.84
C VAL A 172 -11.79 -1.56 -12.38
N GLU A 173 -11.14 -0.46 -12.01
CA GLU A 173 -10.68 -0.21 -10.65
C GLU A 173 -11.86 0.28 -9.79
N LYS A 174 -12.37 -0.60 -8.91
CA LYS A 174 -13.46 -0.27 -7.98
C LYS A 174 -12.99 -0.42 -6.54
N TYR A 175 -13.06 0.68 -5.81
CA TYR A 175 -12.69 0.75 -4.39
C TYR A 175 -13.91 0.82 -3.46
N TYR A 176 -15.11 1.01 -4.02
CA TYR A 176 -16.39 1.17 -3.34
C TYR A 176 -17.51 0.53 -4.16
#